data_AF-A0AAQ3PY80-F1
#
_entry.id   AF-A0AAQ3PY80-F1
#
_cell.length_a   1.000
_cell.length_b   1.000
_cell.length_c   1.000
_cell.angle_alpha   90.00
_cell.angle_beta   90.00
_cell.angle_gamma   90.00
#
_symmetry.space_group_name_H-M   'P 1'
#
loop_
_entity.id
_entity.type
_entity.pdbx_description
1 polymer ?
#
loop_
_entity_poly.entity_id
_entity_poly.type
_entity_poly.pdbx_seq_one_letter_code
_entity_poly.pdbx_strand_id
1 'polypeptide(L)'
;MAGSGSSSGSSSPCASCKLLRRRCTQECVFAPYFPPEDPHKFAIVHKVFGASNVSKMLQELPPQQRADAVSSLVYEANARMRDPVYGCVGAISYLQQQVSQLQVQLALAKAEILCVQMQRDGHAAAATASPPSASQQQMDYCEAYAGSGSLLMHNGLTMMNTLNNSTVAAQQQQQMLGSSGNTAMTTMLQEACLKKESLWA
;
A
#
# COMPACT_ATOMS: atom_id res chain seq x y z
N MET A 1 -14.88 7.31 -53.84
CA MET A 1 -16.06 8.02 -53.32
C MET A 1 -16.72 7.14 -52.27
N ALA A 2 -16.53 7.41 -50.98
CA ALA A 2 -17.38 6.95 -49.88
C ALA A 2 -17.00 7.74 -48.61
N GLY A 3 -17.47 8.99 -48.53
CA GLY A 3 -17.46 9.74 -47.29
C GLY A 3 -18.52 9.14 -46.36
N SER A 4 -18.10 8.65 -45.21
CA SER A 4 -19.01 8.22 -44.15
C SER A 4 -19.22 9.39 -43.19
N GLY A 5 -20.25 10.19 -43.47
CA GLY A 5 -20.86 11.08 -42.49
C GLY A 5 -22.15 10.46 -41.99
N SER A 6 -22.28 10.29 -40.67
CA SER A 6 -23.53 10.12 -39.88
C SER A 6 -23.10 9.87 -38.42
N SER A 7 -23.17 10.83 -37.50
CA SER A 7 -24.42 11.36 -36.97
C SER A 7 -24.24 12.79 -36.43
N SER A 8 -24.79 13.75 -37.16
CA SER A 8 -25.23 15.04 -36.62
C SER A 8 -26.55 14.84 -35.87
N GLY A 9 -26.52 14.11 -34.76
CA GLY A 9 -27.55 14.20 -33.73
C GLY A 9 -27.13 15.33 -32.80
N SER A 10 -28.03 16.26 -32.49
CA SER A 10 -27.85 17.36 -31.53
C SER A 10 -27.07 16.93 -30.28
N SER A 11 -25.74 17.01 -30.33
CA SER A 11 -24.90 16.41 -29.30
C SER A 11 -24.96 17.35 -28.12
N SER A 12 -25.62 16.88 -27.06
CA SER A 12 -25.62 17.62 -25.82
C SER A 12 -24.16 17.92 -25.43
N PRO A 13 -23.86 19.14 -24.95
CA PRO A 13 -22.49 19.51 -24.61
C PRO A 13 -21.96 18.54 -23.56
N CYS A 14 -20.68 18.13 -23.70
CA CYS A 14 -20.05 17.27 -22.71
C CYS A 14 -20.12 17.90 -21.30
N ALA A 15 -19.97 17.09 -20.25
CA ALA A 15 -20.12 17.55 -18.87
C ALA A 15 -19.23 18.78 -18.56
N SER A 16 -18.01 18.82 -19.11
CA SER A 16 -17.12 19.99 -19.00
C SER A 16 -17.71 21.25 -19.60
N CYS A 17 -18.10 21.19 -20.88
CA CYS A 17 -18.61 22.36 -21.58
C CYS A 17 -19.96 22.82 -21.01
N LYS A 18 -20.80 21.88 -20.56
CA LYS A 18 -22.05 22.17 -19.86
C LYS A 18 -21.80 22.92 -18.55
N LEU A 19 -20.90 22.42 -17.70
CA LEU A 19 -20.58 23.05 -16.42
C LEU A 19 -19.93 24.43 -16.59
N LEU A 20 -19.01 24.56 -17.54
CA LEU A 20 -18.27 25.80 -17.83
C LEU A 20 -19.05 26.79 -18.71
N ARG A 21 -20.28 26.44 -19.13
CA ARG A 21 -21.14 27.27 -19.99
C ARG A 21 -20.46 27.73 -21.29
N ARG A 22 -19.64 26.87 -21.90
CA ARG A 22 -18.94 27.15 -23.18
C ARG A 22 -19.41 26.20 -24.29
N ARG A 23 -19.12 26.57 -25.55
CA ARG A 23 -19.45 25.73 -26.71
C ARG A 23 -18.62 24.44 -26.71
N CYS A 24 -19.27 23.30 -26.96
CA CYS A 24 -18.60 22.02 -27.18
C CYS A 24 -18.37 21.82 -28.68
N THR A 25 -17.10 21.73 -29.11
CA THR A 25 -16.71 21.45 -30.49
C THR A 25 -16.35 19.98 -30.67
N GLN A 26 -16.22 19.52 -31.92
CA GLN A 26 -15.79 18.15 -32.23
C GLN A 26 -14.34 17.86 -31.77
N GLU A 27 -13.52 18.91 -31.63
CA GLU A 27 -12.14 18.84 -31.15
C GLU A 27 -12.01 19.06 -29.63
N CYS A 28 -13.12 19.00 -28.89
CA CYS A 28 -13.11 19.20 -27.44
C CYS A 28 -12.33 18.10 -26.72
N VAL A 29 -11.20 18.46 -26.10
CA VAL A 29 -10.33 17.51 -25.36
C VAL A 29 -11.02 16.79 -24.20
N PHE A 30 -12.12 17.35 -23.67
CA PHE A 30 -12.88 16.76 -22.56
C PHE A 30 -14.00 15.84 -23.02
N ALA A 31 -14.50 16.00 -24.25
CA ALA A 31 -15.70 15.30 -24.72
C ALA A 31 -15.58 13.77 -24.69
N PRO A 32 -14.44 13.16 -25.07
CA PRO A 32 -14.30 11.69 -25.02
C PRO A 32 -14.32 11.10 -23.60
N TYR A 33 -14.02 11.90 -22.56
CA TYR A 33 -13.76 11.39 -21.21
C TYR A 33 -14.82 11.82 -20.16
N PHE A 34 -15.54 12.90 -20.44
CA PHE A 34 -16.54 13.50 -19.57
C PHE A 34 -17.90 13.60 -20.30
N PRO A 35 -18.59 12.47 -20.49
CA PRO A 35 -19.85 12.43 -21.20
C PRO A 35 -20.96 13.14 -20.40
N PRO A 36 -22.02 13.64 -21.06
CA PRO A 36 -23.08 14.43 -20.42
C PRO A 36 -23.89 13.67 -19.36
N GLU A 37 -23.89 12.33 -19.38
CA GLU A 37 -24.57 11.43 -18.44
C GLU A 37 -23.98 11.49 -17.03
N ASP A 38 -22.70 11.87 -16.90
CA ASP A 38 -22.00 11.95 -15.62
C ASP A 38 -21.41 13.35 -15.37
N PRO A 39 -22.26 14.34 -15.07
CA PRO A 39 -21.82 15.70 -14.78
C PRO A 39 -21.02 15.80 -13.48
N HIS A 40 -21.27 14.91 -12.51
CA HIS A 40 -20.59 14.91 -11.23
C HIS A 40 -19.10 14.59 -11.36
N LYS A 41 -18.74 13.64 -12.23
CA LYS A 41 -17.35 13.26 -12.51
C LYS A 41 -16.49 14.45 -12.95
N PHE A 42 -17.00 15.33 -13.81
CA PHE A 42 -16.25 16.54 -14.18
C PHE A 42 -16.27 17.58 -13.05
N ALA A 43 -17.39 17.75 -12.34
CA ALA A 43 -17.51 18.76 -11.29
C ALA A 43 -16.47 18.57 -10.17
N ILE A 44 -16.24 17.34 -9.73
CA ILE A 44 -15.23 17.05 -8.68
C ILE A 44 -13.80 17.28 -9.18
N VAL A 45 -13.49 16.85 -10.41
CA VAL A 45 -12.16 17.04 -11.02
C VAL A 45 -11.89 18.52 -11.23
N HIS A 46 -12.88 19.26 -11.70
CA HIS A 46 -12.82 20.72 -11.85
C HIS A 46 -12.58 21.42 -10.51
N LYS A 47 -13.25 20.97 -9.45
CA LYS A 47 -13.10 21.58 -8.12
C LYS A 47 -11.71 21.36 -7.51
N VAL A 48 -11.11 20.19 -7.71
CA VAL A 48 -9.82 19.83 -7.09
C VAL A 48 -8.64 20.29 -7.94
N PHE A 49 -8.67 20.05 -9.26
CA PHE A 49 -7.54 20.31 -10.15
C PHE A 49 -7.71 21.56 -11.00
N GLY A 50 -8.94 21.96 -11.31
CA GLY A 50 -9.25 23.02 -12.26
C GLY A 50 -9.22 22.55 -13.73
N ALA A 51 -10.06 23.14 -14.57
CA ALA A 51 -10.21 22.72 -15.97
C ALA A 51 -8.92 22.92 -16.78
N SER A 52 -8.23 24.03 -16.57
CA SER A 52 -7.01 24.37 -17.32
C SER A 52 -5.88 23.38 -17.04
N ASN A 53 -5.69 22.99 -15.78
CA ASN A 53 -4.65 22.04 -15.39
C ASN A 53 -4.93 20.66 -15.98
N VAL A 54 -6.19 20.20 -15.89
CA VAL A 54 -6.60 18.93 -16.49
C VAL A 54 -6.40 18.96 -18.01
N SER A 55 -6.74 20.07 -18.68
CA SER A 55 -6.50 20.22 -20.12
C SER A 55 -5.02 20.07 -20.47
N LYS A 56 -4.12 20.72 -19.72
CA LYS A 56 -2.67 20.64 -19.92
C LYS A 56 -2.16 19.22 -19.71
N MET A 57 -2.51 18.59 -18.58
CA MET A 57 -2.12 17.21 -18.26
C MET A 57 -2.57 16.21 -19.34
N LEU A 58 -3.79 16.35 -19.87
CA LEU A 58 -4.26 15.47 -20.94
C LEU A 58 -3.51 15.72 -22.25
N GLN A 59 -3.16 16.96 -22.57
CA GLN A 59 -2.42 17.29 -23.79
C GLN A 59 -0.97 16.78 -23.76
N GLU A 60 -0.35 16.73 -22.59
CA GLU A 60 1.00 16.18 -22.38
C GLU A 60 1.07 14.65 -22.51
N LEU A 61 -0.08 13.96 -22.45
CA LEU A 61 -0.16 12.51 -22.54
C LEU A 61 -0.53 12.03 -23.95
N PRO A 62 0.03 10.86 -24.38
CA PRO A 62 -0.45 10.15 -25.56
C PRO A 62 -1.95 9.84 -25.46
N PRO A 63 -2.72 9.90 -26.56
CA PRO A 63 -4.16 9.70 -26.54
C PRO A 63 -4.63 8.40 -25.85
N GLN A 64 -3.84 7.34 -25.96
CA GLN A 64 -4.13 6.02 -25.41
C GLN A 64 -4.15 6.02 -23.87
N GLN A 65 -3.36 6.88 -23.23
CA GLN A 65 -3.23 6.94 -21.76
C GLN A 65 -4.20 7.92 -21.11
N ARG A 66 -4.85 8.79 -21.91
CA ARG A 66 -5.71 9.86 -21.38
C ARG A 66 -6.92 9.32 -20.64
N ALA A 67 -7.50 8.20 -21.07
CA ALA A 67 -8.63 7.58 -20.39
C ALA A 67 -8.27 7.11 -18.96
N ASP A 68 -7.11 6.47 -18.82
CA ASP A 68 -6.59 6.01 -17.52
C ASP A 68 -6.18 7.19 -16.64
N ALA A 69 -5.59 8.23 -17.22
CA ALA A 69 -5.26 9.46 -16.53
C ALA A 69 -6.52 10.15 -15.99
N VAL A 70 -7.59 10.28 -16.78
CA VAL A 70 -8.87 10.82 -16.29
C VAL A 70 -9.44 9.96 -15.17
N SER A 71 -9.35 8.64 -15.28
CA SER A 71 -9.83 7.74 -14.22
C SER A 71 -9.06 7.94 -12.90
N SER A 72 -7.74 8.14 -12.99
CA SER A 72 -6.88 8.45 -11.84
C SER A 72 -7.21 9.81 -11.23
N LEU A 73 -7.35 10.86 -12.05
CA LEU A 73 -7.76 12.20 -11.59
C LEU A 73 -9.12 12.18 -10.90
N VAL A 74 -10.08 11.41 -11.42
CA VAL A 74 -11.41 11.26 -10.80
C VAL A 74 -11.31 10.56 -9.45
N TYR A 75 -10.49 9.51 -9.33
CA TYR A 75 -10.26 8.83 -8.06
C TYR A 75 -9.64 9.78 -7.03
N GLU A 76 -8.58 10.49 -7.41
CA GLU A 76 -7.88 11.43 -6.53
C GLU A 76 -8.77 12.60 -6.10
N ALA A 77 -9.53 13.18 -7.05
CA ALA A 77 -10.49 14.24 -6.73
C ALA A 77 -11.56 13.77 -5.75
N ASN A 78 -12.09 12.56 -5.94
CA ASN A 78 -13.04 11.95 -5.00
C ASN A 78 -12.44 11.75 -3.62
N ALA A 79 -11.19 11.27 -3.55
CA ALA A 79 -10.50 11.09 -2.28
C ALA A 79 -10.33 12.42 -1.55
N ARG A 80 -9.89 13.48 -2.25
CA ARG A 80 -9.74 14.83 -1.71
C ARG A 80 -11.08 15.45 -1.29
N MET A 81 -12.17 15.10 -1.96
CA MET A 81 -13.52 15.55 -1.58
C MET A 81 -14.03 14.90 -0.29
N ARG A 82 -13.67 13.64 -0.02
CA ARG A 82 -14.02 12.94 1.23
C ARG A 82 -13.09 13.32 2.38
N ASP A 83 -11.81 13.47 2.09
CA ASP A 83 -10.78 13.87 3.04
C ASP A 83 -10.01 15.10 2.49
N PRO A 84 -10.41 16.32 2.89
CA PRO A 84 -9.76 17.55 2.45
C PRO A 84 -8.31 17.69 2.92
N VAL A 85 -7.91 16.96 3.97
CA VAL A 85 -6.58 17.07 4.57
C VAL A 85 -5.62 16.12 3.87
N TYR A 86 -5.92 14.82 3.86
CA TYR A 86 -5.00 13.79 3.35
C TYR A 86 -5.41 13.21 1.99
N GLY A 87 -6.67 13.31 1.59
CA GLY A 87 -7.15 12.80 0.30
C GLY A 87 -6.76 11.33 0.06
N CYS A 88 -6.13 11.04 -1.09
CA CYS A 88 -5.63 9.70 -1.40
C CYS A 88 -4.39 9.30 -0.57
N VAL A 89 -3.65 10.25 -0.03
CA VAL A 89 -2.47 9.98 0.81
C VAL A 89 -2.86 9.25 2.09
N GLY A 90 -4.03 9.56 2.67
CA GLY A 90 -4.55 8.82 3.83
C GLY A 90 -4.76 7.33 3.54
N ALA A 91 -5.27 7.01 2.34
CA ALA A 91 -5.42 5.62 1.91
C ALA A 91 -4.06 4.93 1.71
N ILE A 92 -3.07 5.65 1.15
CA ILE A 92 -1.70 5.14 1.01
C ILE A 92 -1.10 4.81 2.39
N SER A 93 -1.17 5.75 3.34
CA SER A 93 -0.64 5.55 4.69
C SER A 93 -1.30 4.38 5.41
N TYR A 94 -2.62 4.26 5.31
CA TYR A 94 -3.36 3.14 5.89
C TYR A 94 -2.92 1.79 5.30
N LEU A 95 -2.78 1.70 3.98
CA LEU A 95 -2.33 0.48 3.31
C LEU A 95 -0.88 0.13 3.66
N GLN A 96 0.01 1.12 3.74
CA GLN A 96 1.39 0.91 4.16
C GLN A 96 1.48 0.37 5.60
N GLN A 97 0.66 0.90 6.51
CA GLN A 97 0.57 0.38 7.87
C GLN A 97 0.08 -1.09 7.89
N GLN A 98 -0.95 -1.41 7.11
CA GLN A 98 -1.44 -2.80 7.02
C GLN A 98 -0.40 -3.75 6.45
N VAL A 99 0.33 -3.35 5.41
CA VAL A 99 1.43 -4.16 4.84
C VAL A 99 2.49 -4.43 5.91
N SER A 100 2.89 -3.41 6.67
CA SER A 100 3.85 -3.57 7.76
C SER A 100 3.35 -4.53 8.85
N GLN A 101 2.10 -4.37 9.29
CA GLN A 101 1.48 -5.26 10.28
C GLN A 101 1.44 -6.72 9.81
N LEU A 102 1.04 -6.94 8.55
CA LEU A 102 0.99 -8.29 7.97
C LEU A 102 2.38 -8.90 7.82
N GLN A 103 3.40 -8.10 7.50
CA GLN A 103 4.78 -8.58 7.45
C GLN A 103 5.28 -9.03 8.83
N VAL A 104 4.94 -8.29 9.90
CA VAL A 104 5.28 -8.68 11.28
C VAL A 104 4.56 -9.99 11.65
N GLN A 105 3.26 -10.10 11.38
CA GLN A 105 2.51 -11.34 11.65
C GLN A 105 3.09 -12.54 10.90
N LEU A 106 3.47 -12.35 9.64
CA LEU A 106 4.12 -13.38 8.85
C LEU A 106 5.48 -13.80 9.43
N ALA A 107 6.27 -12.84 9.91
CA ALA A 107 7.55 -13.12 10.55
C ALA A 107 7.38 -13.92 11.85
N LEU A 108 6.40 -13.56 12.68
CA LEU A 108 6.07 -14.26 13.92
C LEU A 108 5.62 -15.70 13.63
N ALA A 109 4.69 -15.90 12.70
CA ALA A 109 4.21 -17.24 12.33
C ALA A 109 5.35 -18.12 11.78
N LYS A 110 6.25 -17.55 10.97
CA LYS A 110 7.44 -18.27 10.48
C LYS A 110 8.39 -18.66 11.60
N ALA A 111 8.63 -17.77 12.56
CA ALA A 111 9.47 -18.07 13.72
C ALA A 111 8.86 -19.20 14.58
N GLU A 112 7.55 -19.16 14.81
CA GLU A 112 6.83 -20.21 15.55
C GLU A 112 6.96 -21.59 14.87
N ILE A 113 6.78 -21.65 13.54
CA ILE A 113 6.96 -22.89 12.76
C ILE A 113 8.38 -23.45 12.96
N LEU A 114 9.40 -22.61 12.86
CA LEU A 114 10.80 -23.04 13.05
C LEU A 114 11.05 -23.55 14.47
N CYS A 115 10.52 -22.87 15.50
CA CYS A 115 10.64 -23.32 16.88
C CYS A 115 10.02 -24.71 17.08
N VAL A 116 8.83 -24.96 16.53
CA VAL A 116 8.16 -26.27 16.61
C VAL A 116 8.96 -27.34 15.87
N GLN A 117 9.52 -27.04 14.71
CA GLN A 117 10.37 -27.98 13.95
C GLN A 117 11.62 -28.38 14.74
N MET A 118 12.33 -27.40 15.31
CA MET A 118 13.53 -27.67 16.12
C MET A 118 13.24 -28.53 17.35
N GLN A 119 12.09 -28.33 18.01
CA GLN A 119 11.67 -29.18 19.12
C GLN A 119 11.45 -30.63 18.68
N ARG A 120 10.81 -30.85 17.53
CA ARG A 120 10.57 -32.20 16.98
C ARG A 120 11.88 -32.93 16.68
N ASP A 121 12.85 -32.25 16.08
CA ASP A 121 14.15 -32.83 15.76
C ASP A 121 14.98 -33.12 17.03
N GLY A 122 14.90 -32.25 18.05
CA GLY A 122 15.54 -32.48 19.35
C GLY A 122 14.95 -33.67 20.13
N HIS A 123 13.64 -33.86 20.09
CA HIS A 123 12.97 -35.01 20.72
C HIS A 123 13.23 -36.33 19.97
N ALA A 124 13.37 -36.31 18.64
CA ALA A 124 13.72 -37.50 17.86
C ALA A 124 15.17 -37.98 18.12
N ALA A 125 16.12 -37.06 18.33
CA ALA A 125 17.50 -37.39 18.68
C ALA A 125 17.66 -37.92 20.12
N ALA A 126 16.79 -37.50 21.05
CA ALA A 126 16.79 -38.00 22.43
C ALA A 126 16.19 -39.42 22.55
N ALA A 127 15.27 -39.81 21.65
CA ALA A 127 14.61 -41.11 21.69
C ALA A 127 15.48 -42.30 21.20
N THR A 128 16.59 -42.03 20.52
CA THR A 128 17.55 -43.06 20.06
C THR A 128 18.76 -43.23 20.99
N ALA A 129 18.90 -42.39 22.02
CA ALA A 129 19.89 -42.58 23.07
C ALA A 129 19.35 -43.55 24.14
N SER A 130 19.78 -44.81 24.08
CA SER A 130 19.52 -45.82 25.11
C SER A 130 20.00 -45.36 26.50
N PRO A 131 19.27 -45.64 27.59
CA PRO A 131 19.68 -45.24 28.94
C PRO A 131 20.92 -46.06 29.36
N PRO A 132 21.97 -45.44 29.93
CA PRO A 132 23.04 -46.20 30.56
C PRO A 132 22.48 -46.91 31.80
N SER A 133 22.72 -48.22 31.86
CA SER A 133 22.37 -49.10 32.97
C SER A 133 22.97 -48.62 34.30
N ALA A 134 22.14 -48.65 35.34
CA ALA A 134 22.41 -48.14 36.68
C ALA A 134 23.55 -48.87 37.42
N SER A 135 24.43 -48.10 38.06
CA SER A 135 24.96 -48.43 39.38
C SER A 135 25.09 -47.15 40.22
N GLN A 136 24.59 -47.26 41.46
CA GLN A 136 24.36 -46.16 42.41
C GLN A 136 25.67 -45.54 42.93
N GLN A 137 25.82 -44.20 42.80
CA GLN A 137 26.22 -43.30 43.90
C GLN A 137 26.25 -41.81 43.48
N GLN A 138 25.89 -40.94 44.44
CA GLN A 138 26.06 -39.48 44.49
C GLN A 138 25.09 -38.64 43.62
N MET A 139 24.00 -38.05 44.14
CA MET A 139 23.96 -36.78 44.91
C MET A 139 24.67 -35.60 44.23
N ASP A 140 24.19 -35.20 43.06
CA ASP A 140 24.00 -33.82 42.59
C ASP A 140 23.44 -33.91 41.17
N TYR A 141 22.69 -32.91 40.69
CA TYR A 141 22.32 -32.75 39.28
C TYR A 141 20.97 -33.31 38.77
N CYS A 142 19.89 -33.26 39.56
CA CYS A 142 18.54 -33.41 39.00
C CYS A 142 17.59 -32.32 39.51
N GLU A 143 17.82 -31.09 39.06
CA GLU A 143 16.85 -29.98 39.15
C GLU A 143 16.67 -29.28 37.79
N ALA A 144 16.86 -30.01 36.68
CA ALA A 144 16.82 -29.44 35.33
C ALA A 144 15.55 -29.78 34.51
N TYR A 145 14.61 -30.59 35.05
CA TYR A 145 13.47 -31.12 34.29
C TYR A 145 12.10 -30.65 34.77
N ALA A 146 12.05 -29.64 35.66
CA ALA A 146 10.82 -28.97 36.07
C ALA A 146 10.78 -27.47 35.68
N GLY A 147 11.81 -26.95 35.01
CA GLY A 147 11.92 -25.54 34.62
C GLY A 147 11.32 -25.19 33.25
N SER A 148 11.02 -26.18 32.42
CA SER A 148 10.65 -25.95 31.01
C SER A 148 9.25 -25.34 30.80
N GLY A 149 8.44 -25.26 31.86
CA GLY A 149 7.15 -24.55 31.84
C GLY A 149 7.24 -23.04 32.13
N SER A 150 8.34 -22.56 32.72
CA SER A 150 8.47 -21.18 33.18
C SER A 150 9.03 -20.21 32.11
N LEU A 151 9.83 -20.72 31.17
CA LEU A 151 10.42 -19.90 30.09
C LEU A 151 9.40 -19.38 29.07
N LEU A 152 8.27 -20.10 28.91
CA LEU A 152 7.21 -19.75 27.96
C LEU A 152 6.47 -18.45 28.37
N MET A 153 6.37 -18.17 29.68
CA MET A 153 5.71 -16.96 30.17
C MET A 153 6.65 -15.75 30.26
N HIS A 154 7.94 -15.97 30.54
CA HIS A 154 8.93 -14.87 30.56
C HIS A 154 9.23 -14.30 29.16
N ASN A 155 9.26 -15.15 28.13
CA ASN A 155 9.40 -14.68 26.75
C ASN A 155 8.12 -13.99 26.24
N GLY A 156 6.93 -14.38 26.73
CA GLY A 156 5.67 -13.71 26.39
C GLY A 156 5.57 -12.29 26.98
N LEU A 157 5.97 -12.09 28.23
CA LEU A 157 5.97 -10.78 28.89
C LEU A 157 7.04 -9.82 28.32
N THR A 158 8.21 -10.35 27.93
CA THR A 158 9.27 -9.52 27.31
C THR A 158 8.91 -9.12 25.87
N MET A 159 8.24 -9.97 25.10
CA MET A 159 7.78 -9.64 23.74
C MET A 159 6.53 -8.74 23.72
N MET A 160 5.69 -8.75 24.75
CA MET A 160 4.61 -7.75 24.88
C MET A 160 5.14 -6.36 25.25
N ASN A 161 6.24 -6.24 26.01
CA ASN A 161 6.80 -4.94 26.41
C ASN A 161 7.41 -4.16 25.22
N THR A 162 7.79 -4.84 24.14
CA THR A 162 8.26 -4.24 22.88
C THR A 162 7.14 -3.51 22.13
N LEU A 163 5.87 -3.85 22.39
CA LEU A 163 4.71 -3.13 21.84
C LEU A 163 4.63 -1.68 22.38
N ASN A 164 5.18 -1.40 23.57
CA ASN A 164 5.16 -0.07 24.17
C ASN A 164 6.33 0.82 23.70
N ASN A 165 7.41 0.22 23.16
CA ASN A 165 8.60 0.95 22.68
C ASN A 165 8.59 1.19 21.15
N SER A 166 7.52 0.77 20.47
CA SER A 166 7.41 0.75 19.01
C SER A 166 7.21 2.14 18.38
N THR A 167 6.83 3.16 19.17
CA THR A 167 6.74 4.54 18.66
C THR A 167 8.13 5.18 18.46
N VAL A 168 9.15 4.77 19.23
CA VAL A 168 10.52 5.30 19.10
C VAL A 168 11.37 4.41 18.19
N ALA A 169 11.18 3.08 18.21
CA ALA A 169 11.91 2.16 17.34
C ALA A 169 11.47 2.21 15.86
N ALA A 170 10.19 2.47 15.57
CA ALA A 170 9.73 2.65 14.19
C ALA A 170 10.36 3.88 13.52
N GLN A 171 10.65 4.94 14.28
CA GLN A 171 11.32 6.14 13.77
C GLN A 171 12.83 5.90 13.52
N GLN A 172 13.49 5.06 14.32
CA GLN A 172 14.89 4.67 14.12
C GLN A 172 15.05 3.68 12.96
N GLN A 173 14.10 2.76 12.76
CA GLN A 173 14.17 1.78 11.66
C GLN A 173 13.89 2.40 10.30
N GLN A 174 13.21 3.56 10.25
CA GLN A 174 13.06 4.34 9.02
C GLN A 174 14.36 5.04 8.58
N GLN A 175 15.39 5.11 9.43
CA GLN A 175 16.72 5.62 9.06
C GLN A 175 17.70 4.51 8.60
N MET A 176 17.40 3.23 8.85
CA MET A 176 18.35 2.12 8.59
C MET A 176 17.90 1.11 7.51
N LEU A 177 16.67 1.18 6.99
CA LEU A 177 16.21 0.36 5.85
C LEU A 177 16.50 1.02 4.49
N GLY A 178 17.65 1.67 4.39
CA GLY A 178 18.26 2.11 3.14
C GLY A 178 19.26 1.08 2.61
N SER A 179 18.93 -0.21 2.53
CA SER A 179 19.67 -1.13 1.66
C SER A 179 19.00 -2.49 1.51
N SER A 180 19.01 -2.96 0.25
CA SER A 180 18.72 -4.33 -0.21
C SER A 180 17.26 -4.76 -0.36
N GLY A 181 16.84 -4.74 -1.64
CA GLY A 181 15.87 -5.69 -2.18
C GLY A 181 14.45 -5.17 -2.38
N ASN A 182 14.29 -4.23 -3.33
CA ASN A 182 13.06 -3.69 -3.96
C ASN A 182 12.97 -2.14 -3.96
N THR A 183 14.09 -1.49 -3.67
CA THR A 183 14.22 -0.04 -3.68
C THR A 183 14.09 0.54 -5.09
N ALA A 184 14.52 -0.12 -6.17
CA ALA A 184 14.49 0.50 -7.51
C ALA A 184 13.07 0.83 -7.99
N MET A 185 12.09 -0.05 -7.82
CA MET A 185 10.71 0.19 -8.29
C MET A 185 9.95 1.14 -7.37
N THR A 186 10.13 0.99 -6.06
CA THR A 186 9.48 1.83 -5.04
C THR A 186 10.07 3.24 -5.02
N THR A 187 11.39 3.37 -5.21
CA THR A 187 12.07 4.67 -5.30
C THR A 187 11.80 5.33 -6.64
N MET A 188 11.66 4.58 -7.75
CA MET A 188 11.21 5.17 -9.02
C MET A 188 9.76 5.68 -8.95
N LEU A 189 8.86 4.97 -8.24
CA LEU A 189 7.49 5.45 -8.01
C LEU A 189 7.44 6.64 -7.03
N GLN A 190 8.28 6.63 -5.98
CA GLN A 190 8.41 7.74 -5.03
C GLN A 190 9.07 8.97 -5.67
N GLU A 191 10.14 8.80 -6.47
CA GLU A 191 10.80 9.87 -7.23
C GLU A 191 9.92 10.41 -8.36
N ALA A 192 9.12 9.56 -9.01
CA ALA A 192 8.12 10.03 -9.99
C ALA A 192 7.00 10.83 -9.33
N CYS A 193 6.65 10.52 -8.08
CA CYS A 193 5.68 11.27 -7.27
C CYS A 193 6.27 12.62 -6.80
N LEU A 194 7.49 12.62 -6.26
CA LEU A 194 8.19 13.81 -5.77
C LEU A 194 8.63 14.77 -6.89
N LYS A 195 9.03 14.27 -8.08
CA LYS A 195 9.33 15.14 -9.24
C LYS A 195 8.10 15.84 -9.82
N LYS A 196 6.90 15.28 -9.62
CA LYS A 196 5.66 15.93 -10.03
C LYS A 196 5.22 17.00 -9.03
N GLU A 197 5.48 16.83 -7.73
CA GLU A 197 5.22 17.87 -6.73
C GLU A 197 6.07 19.14 -6.93
N SER A 198 7.30 19.02 -7.42
CA SER A 198 8.15 20.18 -7.76
C SER A 198 7.74 20.92 -9.04
N LEU A 199 6.77 20.39 -9.80
CA LEU A 199 6.19 21.07 -10.98
C LEU A 199 4.91 21.85 -10.64
N TRP A 200 4.44 21.78 -9.39
CA TRP A 200 3.29 22.53 -8.89
C TRP A 200 3.66 23.58 -7.83
N ALA A 201 4.96 23.88 -7.67
CA ALA A 201 5.47 25.00 -6.88
C ALA A 201 5.81 26.20 -7.78
#